data_AF-A0ABD5JFD3-F1
#
_entry.id   AF-A0ABD5JFD3-F1
#
_cell.length_a   1.000
_cell.length_b   1.000
_cell.length_c   1.000
_cell.angle_alpha   90.00
_cell.angle_beta   90.00
_cell.angle_gamma   90.00
#
_symmetry.space_group_name_H-M   'P 1'
#
loop_
_entity.id
_entity.type
_entity.pdbx_description
1 polymer ?
#
loop_
_entity_poly.entity_id
_entity_poly.type
_entity_poly.pdbx_seq_one_letter_code
_entity_poly.pdbx_strand_id
1 'polypeptide(L)'
;MGFYDEALTLSRSIAERVNLVSLFLYAPETLVEWRSADEKGRRRKYSAVQVRMRLEAGGWDVPTDQGRYSRLSGYGAHPGHRPQHFVPLGPPAAGGLYSEIGLLVSLNEIGRSVILYAGTVIGPMDLPREVMERLSALAREAARQLGRATLEEMDEYWEQNGPV
;
A
#
# COMPACT_ATOMS: atom_id res chain seq x y z
N MET A 1 10.42 20.25 -0.54
CA MET A 1 9.04 20.28 -1.07
C MET A 1 8.36 18.97 -0.69
N GLY A 2 7.12 19.02 -0.18
CA GLY A 2 6.36 17.84 0.27
C GLY A 2 5.22 17.48 -0.70
N PHE A 3 5.47 16.53 -1.59
CA PHE A 3 4.48 16.00 -2.56
C PHE A 3 3.84 14.72 -2.01
N TYR A 4 3.09 14.86 -0.91
CA TYR A 4 2.66 13.71 -0.12
C TYR A 4 1.50 12.93 -0.76
N ASP A 5 0.57 13.60 -1.42
CA ASP A 5 -0.50 12.95 -2.19
C ASP A 5 0.07 12.04 -3.30
N GLU A 6 1.11 12.52 -3.98
CA GLU A 6 1.85 11.76 -4.98
C GLU A 6 2.65 10.62 -4.36
N ALA A 7 3.28 10.84 -3.20
CA ALA A 7 3.97 9.80 -2.46
C ALA A 7 3.02 8.68 -2.01
N LEU A 8 1.81 9.02 -1.56
CA LEU A 8 0.77 8.05 -1.23
C LEU A 8 0.21 7.34 -2.46
N THR A 9 0.08 8.05 -3.58
CA THR A 9 -0.28 7.43 -4.86
C THR A 9 0.77 6.40 -5.27
N LEU A 10 2.06 6.71 -5.11
CA LEU A 10 3.14 5.76 -5.35
C LEU A 10 3.06 4.57 -4.38
N SER A 11 2.84 4.82 -3.08
CA SER A 11 2.65 3.76 -2.08
C SER A 11 1.51 2.81 -2.48
N ARG A 12 0.36 3.36 -2.89
CA ARG A 12 -0.76 2.57 -3.43
C ARG A 12 -0.32 1.70 -4.60
N SER A 13 0.39 2.26 -5.58
CA SER A 13 0.88 1.49 -6.73
C SER A 13 1.90 0.42 -6.36
N ILE A 14 2.68 0.57 -5.28
CA ILE A 14 3.55 -0.49 -4.76
C ILE A 14 2.68 -1.58 -4.13
N ALA A 15 1.77 -1.21 -3.23
CA ALA A 15 0.84 -2.12 -2.56
C ALA A 15 0.01 -2.98 -3.54
N GLU A 16 -0.50 -2.38 -4.63
CA GLU A 16 -1.21 -3.09 -5.70
C GLU A 16 -0.32 -4.14 -6.38
N ARG A 17 0.96 -3.82 -6.61
CA ARG A 17 1.92 -4.77 -7.18
C ARG A 17 2.26 -5.90 -6.21
N VAL A 18 2.31 -5.63 -4.90
CA VAL A 18 2.48 -6.67 -3.88
C VAL A 18 1.34 -7.70 -3.95
N ASN A 19 0.09 -7.24 -4.06
CA ASN A 19 -1.05 -8.15 -4.26
C ASN A 19 -0.93 -8.94 -5.57
N LEU A 20 -0.51 -8.30 -6.67
CA LEU A 20 -0.34 -8.98 -7.96
C LEU A 20 0.73 -10.09 -7.89
N VAL A 21 1.87 -9.79 -7.27
CA VAL A 21 2.94 -10.78 -7.05
C VAL A 21 2.44 -11.90 -6.14
N SER A 22 1.68 -11.58 -5.09
CA SER A 22 1.08 -12.58 -4.21
C SER A 22 0.16 -13.53 -4.99
N LEU A 23 -0.67 -13.00 -5.90
CA LEU A 23 -1.53 -13.81 -6.76
C LEU A 23 -0.71 -14.77 -7.64
N PHE A 24 0.39 -14.30 -8.22
CA PHE A 24 1.28 -15.15 -9.02
C PHE A 24 1.95 -16.25 -8.19
N LEU A 25 2.23 -16.01 -6.90
CA LEU A 25 2.82 -17.00 -6.02
C LEU A 25 1.79 -18.04 -5.56
N TYR A 26 0.57 -17.62 -5.22
CA TYR A 26 -0.50 -18.54 -4.80
C TYR A 26 -1.13 -19.31 -5.97
N ALA A 27 -1.14 -18.73 -7.17
CA ALA A 27 -1.75 -19.28 -8.38
C ALA A 27 -0.82 -19.09 -9.59
N PRO A 28 0.25 -19.91 -9.73
CA PRO A 28 1.29 -19.72 -10.75
C PRO A 28 0.81 -19.68 -12.20
N GLU A 29 -0.29 -20.35 -12.53
CA GLU A 29 -0.92 -20.32 -13.85
C GLU A 29 -1.37 -18.91 -14.25
N THR A 30 -1.67 -18.05 -13.28
CA THR A 30 -2.09 -16.66 -13.51
C THR A 30 -0.94 -15.79 -14.02
N LEU A 31 0.31 -16.14 -13.70
CA LEU A 31 1.48 -15.48 -14.28
C LEU A 31 1.61 -15.81 -15.77
N VAL A 32 1.39 -17.07 -16.14
CA VAL A 32 1.42 -17.51 -17.55
C VAL A 32 0.30 -16.83 -18.34
N GLU A 33 -0.91 -16.78 -17.78
CA GLU A 33 -2.03 -16.05 -18.37
C GLU A 33 -1.71 -14.56 -18.53
N TRP A 34 -1.19 -13.90 -17.48
CA TRP A 34 -0.85 -12.49 -17.51
C TRP A 34 0.21 -12.17 -18.57
N ARG A 35 1.25 -13.00 -18.70
CA ARG A 35 2.32 -12.85 -19.70
C ARG A 35 1.80 -13.03 -21.13
N SER A 36 0.80 -13.87 -21.32
CA SER A 36 0.22 -14.18 -22.64
C SER A 36 -0.89 -13.20 -23.03
N ALA A 37 -1.37 -12.37 -22.11
CA ALA A 37 -2.43 -11.40 -22.38
C ALA A 37 -1.90 -10.11 -23.01
N ASP A 38 -2.68 -9.57 -23.95
CA ASP A 38 -2.48 -8.22 -24.46
C ASP A 38 -2.69 -7.16 -23.36
N GLU A 39 -2.34 -5.91 -23.64
CA GLU A 39 -2.46 -4.85 -22.64
C GLU A 39 -3.90 -4.67 -22.15
N LYS A 40 -4.88 -4.74 -23.06
CA LYS A 40 -6.30 -4.64 -22.72
C LYS A 40 -6.74 -5.79 -21.81
N GLY A 41 -6.32 -7.02 -22.11
CA GLY A 41 -6.57 -8.21 -21.31
C GLY A 41 -5.95 -8.10 -19.92
N ARG A 42 -4.69 -7.64 -19.83
CA ARG A 42 -4.01 -7.39 -18.55
C ARG A 42 -4.76 -6.37 -17.70
N ARG A 43 -5.09 -5.19 -18.25
CA ARG A 43 -5.84 -4.16 -17.53
C ARG A 43 -7.21 -4.64 -17.04
N ARG A 44 -7.92 -5.45 -17.83
CA ARG A 44 -9.25 -5.95 -17.48
C ARG A 44 -9.21 -7.04 -16.40
N LYS A 45 -8.32 -8.03 -16.53
CA LYS A 45 -8.28 -9.22 -15.66
C LYS A 45 -7.42 -9.03 -14.42
N TYR A 46 -6.45 -8.12 -14.48
CA TYR A 46 -5.43 -7.89 -13.45
C TYR A 46 -5.40 -6.44 -12.97
N SER A 47 -6.57 -5.77 -12.93
CA SER A 47 -6.70 -4.52 -12.19
C SER A 47 -6.56 -4.78 -10.68
N ALA A 48 -6.16 -3.76 -9.92
CA ALA A 48 -5.97 -3.86 -8.47
C ALA A 48 -7.16 -4.52 -7.74
N VAL A 49 -8.38 -4.10 -8.08
CA VAL A 49 -9.62 -4.65 -7.52
C VAL A 49 -9.79 -6.13 -7.89
N GLN A 50 -9.58 -6.48 -9.16
CA GLN A 50 -9.73 -7.88 -9.62
C GLN A 50 -8.70 -8.81 -8.98
N VAL A 51 -7.45 -8.36 -8.88
CA VAL A 51 -6.39 -9.12 -8.19
C VAL A 51 -6.78 -9.36 -6.73
N ARG A 52 -7.22 -8.32 -6.02
CA ARG A 52 -7.63 -8.45 -4.61
C ARG A 52 -8.80 -9.40 -4.45
N MET A 53 -9.86 -9.25 -5.24
CA MET A 53 -11.03 -10.14 -5.19
C MET A 53 -10.66 -11.60 -5.46
N ARG A 54 -9.68 -11.86 -6.33
CA ARG A 54 -9.17 -13.22 -6.59
C ARG A 54 -8.39 -13.78 -5.40
N LEU A 55 -7.57 -12.97 -4.75
CA LEU A 55 -6.90 -13.37 -3.51
C LEU A 55 -7.90 -13.70 -2.40
N GLU A 56 -8.89 -12.82 -2.19
CA GLU A 56 -9.98 -13.00 -1.22
C GLU A 56 -10.79 -14.27 -1.51
N ALA A 57 -11.20 -14.49 -2.77
CA ALA A 57 -11.95 -15.67 -3.18
C ALA A 57 -11.15 -16.97 -3.06
N GLY A 58 -9.82 -16.92 -3.19
CA GLY A 58 -8.92 -18.05 -2.95
C GLY A 58 -8.70 -18.37 -1.47
N GLY A 59 -9.20 -17.52 -0.56
CA GLY A 59 -8.90 -17.64 0.88
C GLY A 59 -7.42 -17.41 1.20
N TRP A 60 -6.70 -16.69 0.33
CA TRP A 60 -5.28 -16.39 0.51
C TRP A 60 -5.08 -15.08 1.25
N ASP A 61 -3.85 -14.86 1.69
CA ASP A 61 -3.47 -13.59 2.30
C ASP A 61 -3.57 -12.45 1.27
N VAL A 62 -4.03 -11.30 1.76
CA VAL A 62 -4.23 -10.09 0.96
C VAL A 62 -3.38 -8.99 1.58
N PRO A 63 -2.11 -8.82 1.18
CA PRO A 63 -1.19 -7.89 1.85
C PRO A 63 -1.72 -6.45 1.96
N THR A 64 -2.51 -6.03 0.98
CA THR A 64 -3.28 -4.77 1.03
C THR A 64 -4.74 -5.02 0.74
N ASP A 65 -5.55 -5.03 1.80
CA ASP A 65 -7.00 -5.23 1.74
C ASP A 65 -7.78 -4.01 1.20
N GLN A 66 -9.10 -4.15 1.07
CA GLN A 66 -9.99 -3.07 0.64
C GLN A 66 -9.95 -1.86 1.58
N GLY A 67 -9.83 -2.06 2.90
CA GLY A 67 -9.84 -0.98 3.88
C GLY A 67 -8.60 -0.08 3.74
N ARG A 68 -7.41 -0.67 3.59
CA ARG A 68 -6.17 0.07 3.35
C ARG A 68 -6.17 0.70 1.96
N TYR A 69 -6.66 -0.02 0.93
CA TYR A 69 -6.79 0.53 -0.42
C TYR A 69 -7.70 1.76 -0.46
N SER A 70 -8.87 1.71 0.19
CA SER A 70 -9.80 2.84 0.27
C SER A 70 -9.13 4.08 0.87
N ARG A 71 -8.34 3.90 1.93
CA ARG A 71 -7.63 5.01 2.59
C ARG A 71 -6.52 5.59 1.73
N LEU A 72 -5.65 4.76 1.18
CA LEU A 72 -4.61 5.22 0.24
C LEU A 72 -5.21 5.94 -0.96
N SER A 73 -6.34 5.44 -1.49
CA SER A 73 -7.04 6.11 -2.57
C SER A 73 -7.70 7.42 -2.12
N GLY A 74 -8.25 7.47 -0.91
CA GLY A 74 -8.93 8.63 -0.35
C GLY A 74 -8.01 9.77 0.06
N TYR A 75 -6.75 9.49 0.40
CA TYR A 75 -5.76 10.52 0.73
C TYR A 75 -4.78 10.84 -0.41
N GLY A 76 -4.46 9.88 -1.28
CA GLY A 76 -3.50 10.06 -2.37
C GLY A 76 -4.14 10.38 -3.73
N ALA A 77 -4.94 9.45 -4.25
CA ALA A 77 -5.43 9.51 -5.63
C ALA A 77 -6.72 10.35 -5.81
N HIS A 78 -7.54 10.38 -4.76
CA HIS A 78 -8.80 11.11 -4.69
C HIS A 78 -8.89 11.80 -3.32
N PRO A 79 -8.04 12.81 -3.00
CA PRO A 79 -7.96 13.51 -1.71
C PRO A 79 -9.24 14.27 -1.26
N GLY A 80 -10.43 13.84 -1.67
CA GLY A 80 -11.66 14.61 -1.53
C GLY A 80 -11.55 15.95 -2.27
N HIS A 81 -11.93 17.04 -1.60
CA HIS A 81 -11.87 18.41 -2.14
C HIS A 81 -10.64 19.21 -1.66
N ARG A 82 -9.66 18.58 -0.97
CA ARG A 82 -8.50 19.28 -0.41
C ARG A 82 -7.18 18.61 -0.81
N PRO A 83 -6.57 19.02 -1.94
CA PRO A 83 -5.18 18.70 -2.24
C PRO A 83 -4.25 19.03 -1.07
N GLN A 84 -3.22 18.22 -0.85
CA GLN A 84 -2.27 18.32 0.26
C GLN A 84 -2.98 18.28 1.62
N HIS A 85 -3.70 17.18 1.87
CA HIS A 85 -4.50 16.97 3.09
C HIS A 85 -3.68 17.07 4.39
N PHE A 86 -2.35 17.02 4.28
CA PHE A 86 -1.39 17.14 5.37
C PHE A 86 -1.12 18.59 5.82
N VAL A 87 -1.83 19.58 5.28
CA VAL A 87 -1.76 20.96 5.76
C VAL A 87 -3.07 21.31 6.48
N PRO A 88 -3.11 21.30 7.82
CA PRO A 88 -4.35 21.27 8.61
C PRO A 88 -5.06 22.63 8.62
N LEU A 89 -4.29 23.72 8.62
CA LEU A 89 -4.76 25.10 8.79
C LEU A 89 -4.49 25.97 7.55
N GLY A 90 -4.13 25.35 6.42
CA GLY A 90 -3.83 26.06 5.17
C GLY A 90 -4.98 25.96 4.17
N PRO A 91 -5.11 26.94 3.25
CA PRO A 91 -5.93 26.74 2.07
C PRO A 91 -5.41 25.51 1.30
N PRO A 92 -6.29 24.76 0.62
CA PRO A 92 -5.84 23.69 -0.26
C PRO A 92 -4.83 24.24 -1.26
N ALA A 93 -3.63 23.66 -1.28
CA ALA A 93 -2.55 24.13 -2.12
C ALA A 93 -2.15 23.03 -3.10
N ALA A 94 -2.12 23.37 -4.38
CA ALA A 94 -1.47 22.53 -5.37
C ALA A 94 0.05 22.75 -5.27
N GLY A 95 0.82 21.71 -4.96
CA GLY A 95 2.28 21.76 -4.92
C GLY A 95 2.90 21.26 -3.61
N GLY A 96 4.23 21.22 -3.59
CA GLY A 96 4.97 20.53 -2.55
C GLY A 96 5.20 21.33 -1.26
N LEU A 97 4.15 21.62 -0.50
CA LEU A 97 4.28 22.22 0.83
C LEU A 97 4.83 21.21 1.84
N TYR A 98 5.73 21.65 2.71
CA TYR A 98 6.24 20.77 3.77
C TYR A 98 5.18 20.57 4.85
N SER A 99 5.01 19.31 5.27
CA SER A 99 4.22 18.88 6.41
C SER A 99 4.95 17.75 7.11
N GLU A 100 5.20 17.90 8.40
CA GLU A 100 5.87 16.87 9.19
C GLU A 100 5.07 15.56 9.20
N ILE A 101 3.77 15.63 9.49
CA ILE A 101 2.94 14.42 9.48
C ILE A 101 2.79 13.85 8.07
N GLY A 102 2.72 14.69 7.03
CA GLY A 102 2.71 14.23 5.64
C GLY A 102 3.97 13.44 5.29
N LEU A 103 5.12 13.90 5.77
CA LEU A 103 6.39 13.19 5.61
C LEU A 103 6.36 11.85 6.35
N LEU A 104 6.00 11.85 7.64
CA LEU A 104 5.99 10.64 8.45
C LEU A 104 5.02 9.58 7.92
N VAL A 105 3.78 9.98 7.61
CA VAL A 105 2.77 9.09 7.02
C VAL A 105 3.25 8.55 5.67
N SER A 106 3.77 9.39 4.78
CA SER A 106 4.26 8.94 3.47
C SER A 106 5.40 7.94 3.60
N LEU A 107 6.37 8.20 4.49
CA LEU A 107 7.48 7.28 4.75
C LEU A 107 7.00 5.95 5.34
N ASN A 108 6.06 5.98 6.28
CA ASN A 108 5.50 4.78 6.88
C ASN A 108 4.69 3.97 5.85
N GLU A 109 3.88 4.60 5.00
CA GLU A 109 3.13 3.87 3.97
C GLU A 109 4.05 3.23 2.91
N ILE A 110 5.09 3.95 2.49
CA ILE A 110 6.09 3.40 1.57
C ILE A 110 6.84 2.25 2.23
N GLY A 111 7.34 2.45 3.45
CA GLY A 111 8.07 1.43 4.20
C GLY A 111 7.22 0.18 4.44
N ARG A 112 5.94 0.35 4.79
CA ARG A 112 4.98 -0.75 4.96
C ARG A 112 4.87 -1.56 3.67
N SER A 113 4.70 -0.87 2.55
CA SER A 113 4.57 -1.52 1.24
C SER A 113 5.84 -2.29 0.84
N VAL A 114 7.03 -1.75 1.14
CA VAL A 114 8.32 -2.41 0.90
C VAL A 114 8.50 -3.64 1.80
N ILE A 115 8.17 -3.54 3.09
CA ILE A 115 8.24 -4.66 4.03
C ILE A 115 7.30 -5.80 3.57
N LEU A 116 6.08 -5.47 3.18
CA LEU A 116 5.13 -6.46 2.68
C LEU A 116 5.60 -7.10 1.38
N TYR A 117 6.15 -6.30 0.45
CA TYR A 117 6.77 -6.84 -0.75
C TYR A 117 7.87 -7.85 -0.41
N ALA A 118 8.79 -7.47 0.49
CA ALA A 118 9.86 -8.35 0.95
C ALA A 118 9.30 -9.64 1.55
N GLY A 119 8.28 -9.55 2.42
CA GLY A 119 7.59 -10.71 3.00
C GLY A 119 6.98 -11.63 1.95
N THR A 120 6.31 -11.07 0.93
CA THR A 120 5.68 -11.82 -0.16
C THR A 120 6.73 -12.58 -1.00
N VAL A 121 7.85 -11.94 -1.36
CA VAL A 121 8.85 -12.54 -2.27
C VAL A 121 9.80 -13.54 -1.59
N ILE A 122 9.57 -13.87 -0.32
CA ILE A 122 10.34 -14.93 0.38
C ILE A 122 9.93 -16.32 -0.10
N GLY A 123 8.66 -16.52 -0.47
CA GLY A 123 8.16 -17.81 -0.95
C GLY A 123 8.98 -18.48 -2.06
N PRO A 124 9.42 -17.76 -3.11
CA PRO A 124 10.28 -18.33 -4.16
C PRO A 124 11.76 -18.49 -3.77
N MET A 125 12.17 -18.10 -2.55
CA MET A 125 13.52 -18.36 -2.08
C MET A 125 13.63 -19.84 -1.66
N ASP A 126 14.72 -20.51 -2.03
CA ASP A 126 15.00 -21.91 -1.66
C ASP A 126 15.38 -22.01 -0.16
N LEU A 127 14.42 -21.69 0.71
CA LEU A 127 14.55 -21.64 2.15
C LEU A 127 13.71 -22.74 2.80
N PRO A 128 14.11 -23.25 3.98
CA PRO A 128 13.26 -24.15 4.75
C PRO A 128 11.90 -23.51 5.02
N ARG A 129 10.83 -24.29 4.88
CA ARG A 129 9.44 -23.82 5.04
C ARG A 129 9.21 -23.05 6.33
N GLU A 130 9.75 -23.53 7.44
CA GLU A 130 9.66 -22.90 8.76
C GLU A 130 10.28 -21.50 8.78
N VAL A 131 11.40 -21.31 8.06
CA VAL A 131 12.07 -20.01 7.92
C VAL A 131 11.20 -19.06 7.08
N MET A 132 10.63 -19.55 5.97
CA MET A 132 9.75 -18.74 5.12
C MET A 132 8.49 -18.28 5.86
N GLU A 133 7.85 -19.19 6.60
CA GLU A 133 6.65 -18.89 7.41
C GLU A 133 6.98 -17.87 8.50
N ARG A 134 8.11 -18.05 9.21
CA ARG A 134 8.57 -17.10 10.23
C ARG A 134 8.87 -15.72 9.64
N LEU A 135 9.60 -15.62 8.54
CA LEU A 135 9.94 -14.34 7.94
C LEU A 135 8.71 -13.63 7.37
N SER A 136 7.79 -14.37 6.73
CA SER A 136 6.51 -13.84 6.26
C SER A 136 5.69 -13.26 7.42
N ALA A 137 5.63 -13.98 8.55
CA ALA A 137 4.94 -13.50 9.75
C ALA A 137 5.60 -12.25 10.35
N LEU A 138 6.94 -12.22 10.42
CA LEU A 138 7.69 -11.05 10.90
C LEU A 138 7.50 -9.84 10.00
N ALA A 139 7.48 -10.02 8.67
CA ALA A 139 7.22 -8.93 7.73
C ALA A 139 5.82 -8.33 7.96
N ARG A 140 4.79 -9.18 8.15
CA ARG A 140 3.42 -8.69 8.46
C ARG A 140 3.35 -7.95 9.78
N GLU A 141 4.02 -8.44 10.82
CA GLU A 141 4.08 -7.75 12.11
C GLU A 141 4.81 -6.41 11.99
N ALA A 142 6.00 -6.39 11.38
CA ALA A 142 6.76 -5.17 11.16
C ALA A 142 5.98 -4.14 10.33
N ALA A 143 5.26 -4.58 9.29
CA ALA A 143 4.38 -3.73 8.49
C ALA A 143 3.21 -3.13 9.29
N ARG A 144 2.72 -3.82 10.32
CA ARG A 144 1.67 -3.31 11.24
C ARG A 144 2.23 -2.34 12.28
N GLN A 145 3.48 -2.55 12.70
CA GLN A 145 4.14 -1.73 13.73
C GLN A 145 4.94 -0.56 13.16
N LEU A 146 4.95 -0.37 11.83
CA LEU A 146 5.81 0.62 11.19
C LEU A 146 5.32 2.05 11.43
N GLY A 147 5.88 2.66 12.47
CA GLY A 147 5.60 4.03 12.88
C GLY A 147 4.20 4.18 13.49
N ARG A 148 4.03 5.18 14.35
CA ARG A 148 2.74 5.58 14.94
C ARG A 148 2.06 6.74 14.20
N ALA A 149 2.60 7.06 13.03
CA ALA A 149 2.09 8.13 12.17
C ALA A 149 1.55 7.43 10.92
N THR A 150 0.32 6.95 11.02
CA THR A 150 -0.34 6.19 9.97
C THR A 150 -1.52 6.97 9.40
N LEU A 151 -2.08 6.51 8.28
CA LEU A 151 -3.35 7.03 7.77
C LEU A 151 -4.53 6.85 8.76
N GLU A 152 -4.37 6.02 9.79
CA GLU A 152 -5.38 5.77 10.83
C GLU A 152 -5.31 6.81 11.94
N GLU A 153 -4.10 7.23 12.29
CA GLU A 153 -3.82 8.05 13.46
C GLU A 153 -3.56 9.52 13.10
N MET A 154 -3.59 9.86 11.81
CA MET A 154 -3.26 11.21 11.34
C MET A 154 -4.20 12.27 11.92
N ASP A 155 -5.50 12.00 11.99
CA ASP A 155 -6.49 12.95 12.51
C ASP A 155 -6.26 13.19 14.02
N GLU A 156 -6.01 12.13 14.78
CA GLU A 156 -5.67 12.21 16.21
C GLU A 156 -4.34 12.94 16.44
N TYR A 157 -3.33 12.69 15.58
CA TYR A 157 -2.05 13.39 15.63
C TYR A 157 -2.24 14.90 15.50
N TRP A 158 -3.16 15.35 14.63
CA TRP A 158 -3.50 16.76 14.49
C TRP A 158 -4.17 17.35 15.71
N GLU A 159 -5.12 16.63 16.30
CA GLU A 159 -5.80 17.08 17.51
C GLU A 159 -4.81 17.27 18.67
N GLN A 160 -3.76 16.44 18.73
CA GLN A 160 -2.75 16.48 19.81
C GLN A 160 -1.60 17.47 19.56
N ASN A 161 -1.21 17.68 18.30
CA ASN A 161 0.02 18.41 17.93
C ASN A 161 -0.23 19.61 17.01
N GLY A 162 -1.48 19.92 16.69
CA GLY A 162 -1.85 21.05 15.86
C GLY A 162 -1.48 22.40 16.51
N PRO A 163 -1.19 23.45 15.71
CA PRO A 163 -1.01 24.79 16.24
C PRO A 163 -2.32 25.25 16.92
N VAL A 164 -2.23 25.69 18.18
CA VAL A 164 -3.32 26.38 18.89
C VAL A 164 -3.61 27.73 18.23
#